data_AF-A0A0N0ZNH6-F1
#
_entry.id   AF-A0A0N0ZNH6-F1
#
_cell.length_a   1.000
_cell.length_b   1.000
_cell.length_c   1.000
_cell.angle_alpha   90.00
_cell.angle_beta   90.00
_cell.angle_gamma   90.00
#
_symmetry.space_group_name_H-M   'P 1'
#
loop_
_entity.id
_entity.type
_entity.pdbx_description
1 polymer ?
#
loop_
_entity_poly.entity_id
_entity_poly.type
_entity_poly.pdbx_seq_one_letter_code
_entity_poly.pdbx_strand_id
1 'polypeptide(L)'
;MHWDDWEELIRREREQRRQEEKPLHDRIHQLEADLYFARQEIRHLQREKKELWERSQALALGTVFPGRELEEVKRTLEEAWLELVLVASPKAEDLSRIIALLERYLLGRSPR
;
A
#
# COMPACT_ATOMS: atom_id res chain seq x y z
N MET A 1 -57.57 -20.79 -27.93
CA MET A 1 -56.20 -20.38 -27.54
C MET A 1 -55.26 -21.00 -28.54
N HIS A 2 -54.60 -20.17 -29.34
CA HIS A 2 -53.63 -20.63 -30.34
C HIS A 2 -52.22 -20.63 -29.74
N TRP A 3 -51.36 -21.50 -30.26
CA TRP A 3 -49.97 -21.59 -29.81
C TRP A 3 -49.23 -20.26 -29.91
N ASP A 4 -49.60 -19.43 -30.88
CA ASP A 4 -49.04 -18.08 -31.10
C ASP A 4 -49.34 -17.13 -29.93
N ASP A 5 -50.49 -17.28 -29.25
CA ASP A 5 -50.85 -16.46 -28.09
C ASP A 5 -49.91 -16.70 -26.91
N TRP A 6 -49.39 -17.93 -26.77
CA TRP A 6 -48.48 -18.31 -25.70
C TRP A 6 -47.05 -17.83 -25.96
N GLU A 7 -46.57 -17.87 -27.21
CA GLU A 7 -45.26 -17.33 -27.57
C GLU A 7 -45.19 -15.82 -27.35
N GLU A 8 -46.25 -15.10 -27.72
CA GLU A 8 -46.37 -13.66 -27.53
C GLU A 8 -46.31 -13.29 -26.02
N LEU A 9 -46.99 -14.08 -25.18
CA LEU A 9 -47.01 -13.91 -23.72
C LEU A 9 -45.64 -14.14 -23.10
N ILE A 10 -44.97 -15.25 -23.47
CA ILE A 10 -43.62 -15.58 -22.99
C ILE A 10 -42.62 -14.50 -23.43
N ARG A 11 -42.76 -13.96 -24.64
CA ARG A 11 -41.89 -12.89 -25.14
C ARG A 11 -42.07 -11.60 -24.34
N ARG A 12 -43.31 -11.20 -24.05
CA ARG A 12 -43.61 -10.00 -23.24
C ARG A 12 -43.10 -10.14 -21.80
N GLU A 13 -43.27 -11.31 -21.19
CA GLU A 13 -42.79 -11.55 -19.84
C GLU A 13 -41.25 -11.51 -19.76
N ARG A 14 -40.56 -12.06 -20.76
CA ARG A 14 -39.09 -11.94 -20.89
C ARG A 14 -38.64 -10.50 -21.12
N GLU A 15 -39.38 -9.73 -21.92
CA GLU A 15 -39.09 -8.32 -22.17
C GLU A 15 -39.24 -7.49 -20.89
N GLN A 16 -40.30 -7.72 -20.12
CA GLN A 16 -40.53 -7.07 -18.82
C GLN A 16 -39.42 -7.40 -17.83
N ARG A 17 -39.07 -8.68 -17.67
CA ARG A 17 -37.96 -9.09 -16.80
C ARG A 17 -36.64 -8.43 -17.23
N ARG A 18 -36.35 -8.36 -18.53
CA ARG A 18 -35.15 -7.65 -19.02
C ARG A 18 -35.18 -6.16 -18.71
N GLN A 19 -36.34 -5.52 -18.80
CA GLN A 19 -36.49 -4.09 -18.46
C GLN A 19 -36.30 -3.84 -16.96
N GLU A 20 -36.69 -4.78 -16.10
CA GLU A 20 -36.51 -4.72 -14.64
C GLU A 20 -35.07 -5.06 -14.22
N GLU A 21 -34.42 -6.02 -14.89
CA GLU A 21 -33.06 -6.46 -14.58
C GLU A 21 -31.99 -5.46 -15.06
N LYS A 22 -32.21 -4.81 -16.20
CA LYS A 22 -31.27 -3.85 -16.78
C LYS A 22 -30.82 -2.74 -15.81
N PRO A 23 -31.69 -2.00 -15.11
CA PRO A 23 -31.26 -0.97 -14.18
C PRO A 23 -30.49 -1.54 -12.97
N LEU A 24 -30.82 -2.76 -12.54
CA LEU A 24 -30.08 -3.42 -11.45
C LEU A 24 -28.67 -3.79 -11.91
N HIS A 25 -28.54 -4.31 -13.12
CA HIS A 25 -27.25 -4.65 -13.70
C HIS A 25 -26.40 -3.39 -13.92
N ASP A 26 -26.97 -2.32 -14.47
CA ASP A 26 -26.29 -1.02 -14.62
C ASP A 26 -25.84 -0.47 -13.24
N ARG A 27 -26.67 -0.66 -12.20
CA ARG A 27 -26.32 -0.25 -10.83
C ARG A 27 -25.18 -1.09 -10.26
N ILE A 28 -25.14 -2.40 -10.54
CA ILE A 28 -24.04 -3.28 -10.13
C ILE A 28 -22.74 -2.82 -10.78
N HIS A 29 -22.73 -2.58 -12.10
CA HIS A 29 -21.54 -2.10 -12.80
C HIS A 29 -21.03 -0.77 -12.25
N GLN A 30 -21.93 0.15 -11.93
CA GLN A 30 -21.55 1.42 -11.30
C GLN A 30 -20.90 1.20 -9.92
N LEU A 31 -21.50 0.35 -9.09
CA LEU A 31 -20.96 0.06 -7.75
C LEU A 31 -19.62 -0.67 -7.82
N GLU A 32 -19.42 -1.56 -8.80
CA GLU A 32 -18.14 -2.23 -9.04
C GLU A 32 -17.04 -1.24 -9.44
N ALA A 33 -17.37 -0.28 -10.31
CA ALA A 33 -16.45 0.79 -10.67
C ALA A 33 -16.11 1.67 -9.46
N ASP A 34 -17.10 2.10 -8.68
CA ASP A 34 -16.92 2.91 -7.48
C ASP A 34 -16.03 2.18 -6.45
N LEU A 35 -16.26 0.88 -6.25
CA LEU A 35 -15.43 0.04 -5.38
C LEU A 35 -13.98 -0.07 -5.88
N TYR A 36 -13.78 -0.17 -7.19
CA TYR A 36 -12.45 -0.20 -7.76
C TYR A 36 -11.70 1.12 -7.48
N PHE A 37 -12.33 2.27 -7.73
CA PHE A 37 -11.73 3.57 -7.46
C PHE A 37 -11.43 3.76 -5.97
N ALA A 38 -12.37 3.42 -5.08
CA ALA A 38 -12.17 3.49 -3.65
C ALA A 38 -10.99 2.62 -3.18
N ARG A 39 -10.82 1.43 -3.76
CA ARG A 39 -9.67 0.56 -3.45
C ARG A 39 -8.35 1.15 -3.92
N GLN A 40 -8.32 1.83 -5.05
CA GLN A 40 -7.11 2.50 -5.53
C GLN A 40 -6.75 3.68 -4.61
N GLU A 41 -7.75 4.47 -4.22
CA GLU A 41 -7.57 5.60 -3.29
C GLU A 41 -7.03 5.14 -1.94
N ILE A 42 -7.59 4.07 -1.37
CA ILE A 42 -7.09 3.48 -0.11
C ILE A 42 -5.62 3.06 -0.25
N ARG A 43 -5.23 2.44 -1.36
CA ARG A 43 -3.82 2.04 -1.58
C ARG A 43 -2.91 3.26 -1.68
N HIS A 44 -3.37 4.33 -2.32
CA HIS A 44 -2.62 5.57 -2.43
C HIS A 44 -2.42 6.20 -1.05
N LEU A 45 -3.49 6.40 -0.29
CA LEU A 45 -3.45 6.94 1.08
C LEU A 45 -2.60 6.09 2.03
N GLN A 46 -2.60 4.77 1.87
CA GLN A 46 -1.72 3.88 2.64
C GLN A 46 -0.23 4.13 2.35
N ARG A 47 0.13 4.41 1.09
CA ARG A 47 1.51 4.76 0.71
C ARG A 47 1.91 6.11 1.28
N GLU A 48 1.04 7.12 1.14
CA GLU A 48 1.28 8.45 1.70
C GLU A 48 1.43 8.41 3.22
N LYS A 49 0.55 7.67 3.92
CA LYS A 49 0.66 7.48 5.37
C LYS A 49 2.02 6.89 5.74
N LYS A 50 2.50 5.87 5.01
CA LYS A 50 3.81 5.26 5.26
C LYS A 50 4.93 6.28 5.06
N GLU A 51 4.90 7.04 3.98
CA GLU A 51 5.90 8.07 3.69
C GLU A 51 5.92 9.19 4.73
N LEU A 52 4.74 9.68 5.14
CA LEU A 52 4.61 10.68 6.19
C LEU A 52 5.10 10.16 7.54
N TRP A 53 4.82 8.89 7.85
CA TRP A 53 5.32 8.26 9.05
C TRP A 53 6.85 8.14 9.04
N GLU A 54 7.44 7.67 7.93
CA GLU A 54 8.90 7.65 7.73
C GLU A 54 9.51 9.05 7.91
N ARG A 55 8.91 10.09 7.33
CA ARG A 55 9.33 11.49 7.49
C ARG A 55 9.22 11.99 8.94
N SER A 56 8.14 11.63 9.63
CA SER A 56 7.95 12.04 11.03
C SER A 56 8.99 11.41 11.95
N GLN A 57 9.32 10.13 11.74
CA GLN A 57 10.37 9.45 12.47
C GLN A 57 11.74 10.04 12.16
N ALA A 58 11.99 10.36 10.89
CA ALA A 58 13.19 11.04 10.44
C ALA A 58 13.37 12.40 11.15
N LEU A 59 12.31 13.21 11.25
CA LEU A 59 12.35 14.46 12.01
C LEU A 59 12.55 14.22 13.51
N ALA A 60 11.89 13.24 14.10
CA ALA A 60 12.07 12.87 15.50
C ALA A 60 13.52 12.42 15.79
N LEU A 61 14.10 11.57 14.94
CA LEU A 61 15.49 11.17 15.06
C LEU A 61 16.43 12.36 14.88
N GLY A 62 16.11 13.28 13.98
CA GLY A 62 16.93 14.45 13.72
C GLY A 62 16.89 15.53 14.79
N THR A 63 15.81 15.56 15.58
CA THR A 63 15.63 16.43 16.73
C THR A 63 16.22 15.83 18.00
N VAL A 64 16.18 14.50 18.14
CA VAL A 64 16.78 13.77 19.27
C VAL A 64 18.29 13.56 19.07
N PHE A 65 18.74 13.31 17.85
CA PHE A 65 20.14 13.08 17.49
C PHE A 65 20.58 13.99 16.32
N PRO A 66 21.43 15.00 16.56
CA PRO A 66 22.04 15.77 15.48
C PRO A 66 22.87 14.86 14.54
N GLY A 67 23.02 15.27 13.28
CA GLY A 67 23.55 14.42 12.21
C GLY A 67 24.91 13.75 12.51
N ARG A 68 25.78 14.44 13.25
CA ARG A 68 27.09 13.92 13.68
C ARG A 68 26.98 12.74 14.66
N GLU A 69 26.07 12.82 15.62
CA GLU A 69 25.86 11.75 16.60
C GLU A 69 25.27 10.51 15.91
N LEU A 70 24.44 10.73 14.89
CA LEU A 70 23.84 9.65 14.12
C LEU A 70 24.83 8.93 13.20
N GLU A 71 25.80 9.66 12.62
CA GLU A 71 26.95 9.08 11.90
C GLU A 71 27.83 8.24 12.83
N GLU A 72 28.05 8.71 14.06
CA GLU A 72 28.82 7.97 15.06
C GLU A 72 28.12 6.67 15.46
N VAL A 73 26.82 6.72 15.74
CA VAL A 73 26.00 5.53 15.98
C VAL A 73 26.06 4.56 14.79
N LYS A 74 25.95 5.07 13.55
CA LYS A 74 26.05 4.23 12.35
C LYS A 74 27.37 3.48 12.32
N ARG A 75 28.48 4.18 12.55
CA ARG A 75 29.82 3.58 12.58
C ARG A 75 29.93 2.49 13.64
N THR A 76 29.42 2.73 14.85
CA THR A 76 29.39 1.70 15.90
C THR A 76 28.57 0.47 15.50
N LEU A 77 27.45 0.66 14.81
CA LEU A 77 26.63 -0.45 14.32
C LEU A 77 27.31 -1.22 13.20
N GLU A 78 28.02 -0.55 12.30
CA GLU A 78 28.83 -1.20 11.25
C GLU A 78 29.96 -2.04 11.85
N GLU A 79 30.66 -1.52 12.86
CA GLU A 79 31.70 -2.24 13.59
C GLU A 79 31.12 -3.49 14.27
N ALA A 80 30.00 -3.36 14.99
CA ALA A 80 29.30 -4.50 15.60
C ALA A 80 28.77 -5.50 14.56
N TRP A 81 28.35 -5.03 13.39
CA TRP A 81 27.91 -5.89 12.29
C TRP A 81 29.06 -6.74 11.75
N LEU A 82 30.25 -6.15 11.56
CA LEU A 82 31.43 -6.91 11.15
C LEU A 82 31.74 -8.03 12.14
N GLU A 83 31.69 -7.75 13.45
CA GLU A 83 31.88 -8.78 14.48
C GLU A 83 30.84 -9.90 14.37
N LEU A 84 29.57 -9.57 14.17
CA LEU A 84 28.49 -10.55 14.01
C LEU A 84 28.63 -11.40 12.75
N VAL A 85 29.08 -10.80 11.64
CA VAL A 85 29.35 -11.53 10.39
C VAL A 85 30.52 -12.49 10.58
N LEU A 86 31.59 -12.07 11.27
CA LEU A 86 32.75 -12.92 11.55
C LEU A 86 32.38 -14.18 12.35
N VAL A 87 31.40 -14.08 13.26
CA VAL A 87 30.90 -15.23 14.03
C VAL A 87 29.69 -15.91 13.38
N ALA A 88 29.36 -15.57 12.13
CA ALA A 88 28.21 -16.08 11.38
C ALA A 88 26.88 -16.01 12.17
N SER A 89 26.71 -14.95 12.97
CA SER A 89 25.52 -14.78 13.78
C SER A 89 24.32 -14.43 12.89
N PRO A 90 23.14 -15.05 13.10
CA PRO A 90 21.92 -14.70 12.36
C PRO A 90 21.48 -13.25 12.63
N LYS A 91 21.93 -12.63 13.73
CA LYS A 91 21.64 -11.23 14.07
C LYS A 91 22.33 -10.23 13.14
N ALA A 92 23.32 -10.66 12.35
CA ALA A 92 23.99 -9.80 11.38
C ALA A 92 23.00 -9.28 10.31
N GLU A 93 22.01 -10.08 9.92
CA GLU A 93 21.04 -9.65 8.92
C GLU A 93 20.10 -8.56 9.47
N ASP A 94 19.62 -8.73 10.71
CA ASP A 94 18.79 -7.72 11.37
C ASP A 94 19.55 -6.40 11.55
N LEU A 95 20.81 -6.48 11.96
CA LEU A 95 21.65 -5.29 12.14
C LEU A 95 21.95 -4.59 10.81
N SER A 96 22.18 -5.35 9.73
CA SER A 96 22.32 -4.79 8.37
C SER A 96 21.08 -4.00 7.94
N ARG A 97 19.87 -4.49 8.25
CA ARG A 97 18.62 -3.77 7.96
C ARG A 97 18.53 -2.46 8.74
N ILE A 98 18.98 -2.44 10.00
CA ILE A 98 19.01 -1.21 10.82
C ILE A 98 19.99 -0.19 10.23
N ILE A 99 21.19 -0.63 9.83
CA ILE A 99 22.19 0.24 9.17
C ILE A 99 21.62 0.83 7.88
N ALA A 100 20.98 0.03 7.03
CA ALA A 100 20.38 0.51 5.78
C ALA A 100 19.27 1.56 6.01
N LEU A 101 18.50 1.43 7.10
CA LEU A 101 17.49 2.43 7.49
C LEU A 101 18.16 3.75 7.91
N LEU A 102 19.24 3.69 8.67
CA LEU A 102 20.02 4.86 9.08
C LEU A 102 20.69 5.56 7.89
N GLU A 103 21.22 4.81 6.93
CA GLU A 103 21.80 5.35 5.69
C GLU A 103 20.78 6.10 4.86
N ARG A 104 19.61 5.50 4.65
CA ARG A 104 18.52 6.13 3.90
C ARG A 104 18.07 7.44 4.56
N TYR A 105 18.10 7.49 5.88
CA TYR A 105 17.82 8.70 6.63
C TYR A 105 18.90 9.78 6.45
N LEU A 106 20.19 9.43 6.60
CA LEU A 106 21.30 10.36 6.40
C LEU A 106 21.33 10.92 4.97
N LEU A 107 21.11 10.07 3.96
CA LEU A 107 21.04 10.46 2.56
C LEU A 107 19.84 11.37 2.26
N GLY A 108 18.70 11.16 2.92
CA GLY A 108 17.53 12.03 2.81
C GLY A 108 17.71 13.41 3.45
N ARG A 109 18.73 13.57 4.29
CA ARG A 109 19.12 14.83 4.95
C ARG A 109 20.08 15.69 4.11
N SER A 110 20.74 15.10 3.12
CA SER A 110 21.61 15.84 2.19
C SER A 110 20.78 16.74 1.28
N PRO A 111 20.88 18.07 1.39
CA PRO A 111 20.30 18.95 0.38
C PRO A 111 21.04 18.73 -0.94
N ARG A 112 20.30 18.63 -2.05
CA ARG A 112 20.87 18.93 -3.37
C ARG A 112 21.18 20.41 -3.47
#